data_AF-A0A966LVJ2-F1
#
_entry.id   AF-A0A966LVJ2-F1
#
_cell.length_a   1.000
_cell.length_b   1.000
_cell.length_c   1.000
_cell.angle_alpha   90.00
_cell.angle_beta   90.00
_cell.angle_gamma   90.00
#
_symmetry.space_group_name_H-M   'P 1'
#
loop_
_entity.id
_entity.type
_entity.pdbx_description
1 polymer ?
#
loop_
_entity_poly.entity_id
_entity_poly.type
_entity_poly.pdbx_seq_one_letter_code
_entity_poly.pdbx_strand_id
1 'polypeptide(L)'
;MDEVSMQSNQKPEHQTAGTIVLQWLTYAFWGWLIVGLIWMLALVLMNFIYEGGSSNVIDMLPYAIAAILVLLPVAFVLDFFYRRREPVKKSGASAIIMVIHAVIFALFGIGVLIASIFVTLNAVINGSFSDGQIVAIFTLLGATLLYAMAFLRTLRPTKLAKLSMIYGISMLVISVGLLIMGIVGPLASSIQTRDDRRIENYLSSVNADIQTYVQDNNEAPTSLGDVRFSEEGAQALVKDDLVTYKSDRAGVSDSYGNTLHNYQLCVTYKAQKGDNDNLNSRGRTNDDQSKLYVINNTHPKGEVCYDLQATHYPREAFKSDLFDLRN
;
A
#
# COMPACT_ATOMS: atom_id res chain seq x y z
N MET A 1 24.03 63.82 17.84
CA MET A 1 24.82 62.82 17.08
C MET A 1 23.83 62.18 16.13
N ASP A 2 23.76 62.76 14.94
CA ASP A 2 22.74 62.48 13.94
C ASP A 2 23.14 61.23 13.15
N GLU A 3 22.44 60.13 13.43
CA GLU A 3 22.50 58.92 12.62
C GLU A 3 21.70 59.19 11.34
N VAL A 4 22.37 59.84 10.39
CA VAL A 4 21.85 60.15 9.06
C VAL A 4 21.47 58.83 8.38
N SER A 5 20.16 58.63 8.27
CA SER A 5 19.54 57.52 7.57
C SER A 5 19.93 57.57 6.08
N MET A 6 20.94 56.80 5.71
CA MET A 6 21.15 56.38 4.32
C MET A 6 19.98 55.49 3.90
N GLN A 7 18.82 56.11 3.63
CA GLN A 7 17.79 55.49 2.81
C GLN A 7 18.36 55.39 1.40
N SER A 8 19.10 54.31 1.14
CA SER A 8 19.59 53.99 -0.18
C SER A 8 18.37 53.97 -1.11
N ASN A 9 18.35 54.91 -2.05
CA ASN A 9 17.35 55.07 -3.09
C ASN A 9 17.51 53.91 -4.10
N GLN A 10 17.36 52.67 -3.63
CA GLN A 10 17.38 51.48 -4.47
C GLN A 10 16.15 51.55 -5.36
N LYS A 11 16.38 51.88 -6.64
CA LYS A 11 15.36 51.77 -7.68
C LYS A 11 14.72 50.38 -7.58
N PRO A 12 13.39 50.27 -7.65
CA PRO A 12 12.70 48.99 -7.59
C PRO A 12 13.27 48.10 -8.71
N GLU A 13 13.93 47.02 -8.30
CA GLU A 13 14.49 46.05 -9.24
C GLU A 13 13.32 45.45 -10.03
N HIS A 14 13.34 45.64 -11.35
CA HIS A 14 12.23 45.24 -12.21
C HIS A 14 12.09 43.72 -12.17
N GLN A 15 10.99 43.22 -11.62
CA GLN A 15 10.74 41.78 -11.60
C GLN A 15 10.63 41.27 -13.04
N THR A 16 11.44 40.27 -13.37
CA THR A 16 11.34 39.58 -14.66
C THR A 16 10.20 38.56 -14.60
N ALA A 17 9.51 38.34 -15.71
CA ALA A 17 8.46 37.33 -15.81
C ALA A 17 8.96 35.95 -15.36
N GLY A 18 10.23 35.62 -15.65
CA GLY A 18 10.86 34.38 -15.21
C GLY A 18 10.88 34.19 -13.69
N THR A 19 11.16 35.24 -12.90
CA THR A 19 11.14 35.15 -11.42
C THR A 19 9.72 34.91 -10.89
N ILE A 20 8.71 35.48 -11.55
CA ILE A 20 7.29 35.31 -11.19
C ILE A 20 6.87 33.84 -11.43
N VAL A 21 7.20 33.29 -12.59
CA VAL A 21 6.91 31.87 -12.90
C VAL A 21 7.65 30.94 -11.93
N LEU A 22 8.93 31.22 -11.67
CA LEU A 22 9.74 30.42 -10.76
C LEU A 22 9.19 30.41 -9.32
N GLN A 23 8.68 31.55 -8.85
CA GLN A 23 7.99 31.65 -7.56
C GLN A 23 6.76 30.75 -7.50
N TRP A 24 5.91 30.81 -8.52
CA TRP A 24 4.69 30.02 -8.58
C TRP A 24 5.00 28.52 -8.58
N LEU A 25 5.93 28.08 -9.44
CA LEU A 25 6.36 26.68 -9.50
C LEU A 25 6.95 26.21 -8.18
N THR A 26 7.80 27.03 -7.54
CA THR A 26 8.40 26.67 -6.25
C THR A 26 7.33 26.37 -5.20
N TYR A 27 6.32 27.24 -5.04
CA TYR A 27 5.26 27.00 -4.07
C TYR A 27 4.35 25.83 -4.44
N ALA A 28 4.02 25.68 -5.73
CA ALA A 28 3.20 24.57 -6.20
C ALA A 28 3.88 23.22 -5.94
N PHE A 29 5.16 23.07 -6.29
CA PHE A 29 5.90 21.82 -6.09
C PHE A 29 6.14 21.49 -4.61
N TRP A 30 6.37 22.49 -3.75
CA TRP A 30 6.39 22.26 -2.30
C TRP A 30 5.03 21.81 -1.77
N GLY A 31 3.93 22.39 -2.25
CA GLY A 31 2.58 21.98 -1.88
C GLY A 31 2.30 20.52 -2.27
N TRP A 32 2.62 20.14 -3.51
CA TRP A 32 2.47 18.76 -3.99
C TRP A 32 3.36 17.77 -3.23
N LEU A 33 4.60 18.15 -2.92
CA LEU A 33 5.47 17.32 -2.10
C LEU A 33 4.86 17.11 -0.70
N ILE A 34 4.28 18.14 -0.08
CA ILE A 34 3.61 18.00 1.22
C ILE A 34 2.45 17.00 1.14
N VAL A 35 1.65 17.03 0.09
CA VAL A 35 0.59 16.02 -0.12
C VAL A 35 1.19 14.61 -0.19
N GLY A 36 2.26 14.42 -0.95
CA GLY A 36 2.98 13.14 -1.02
C GLY A 36 3.54 12.69 0.34
N LEU A 37 4.09 13.62 1.13
CA LEU A 37 4.62 13.33 2.47
C LEU A 37 3.52 12.97 3.47
N ILE A 38 2.36 13.65 3.42
CA ILE A 38 1.21 13.33 4.26
C ILE A 38 0.70 11.93 3.93
N TRP A 39 0.59 11.60 2.65
CA TRP A 39 0.18 10.27 2.21
C TRP A 39 1.17 9.21 2.67
N MET A 40 2.47 9.45 2.49
CA MET A 40 3.52 8.55 2.93
C MET A 40 3.52 8.35 4.46
N LEU A 41 3.35 9.43 5.23
CA LEU A 41 3.24 9.37 6.69
C LEU A 41 2.05 8.49 7.11
N ALA A 42 0.90 8.63 6.45
CA ALA A 42 -0.27 7.80 6.71
C ALA A 42 0.02 6.31 6.48
N LEU A 43 0.63 5.95 5.33
CA LEU A 43 0.96 4.56 5.00
C LEU A 43 1.97 3.96 5.98
N VAL A 44 2.99 4.73 6.37
CA VAL A 44 3.99 4.31 7.36
C VAL A 44 3.32 4.04 8.71
N LEU A 45 2.50 4.98 9.20
CA LEU A 45 1.80 4.83 10.48
C LEU A 45 0.80 3.68 10.45
N MET A 46 0.05 3.49 9.36
CA MET A 46 -0.85 2.35 9.20
C MET A 46 -0.11 1.03 9.35
N ASN A 47 1.06 0.89 8.70
CA ASN A 47 1.83 -0.34 8.79
C ASN A 47 2.39 -0.61 10.20
N PHE A 48 2.75 0.43 10.96
CA PHE A 48 3.29 0.27 12.30
C PHE A 48 2.23 0.06 13.38
N ILE A 49 1.03 0.62 13.19
CA ILE A 49 -0.05 0.58 14.20
C ILE A 49 -0.98 -0.62 13.95
N TYR A 50 -1.32 -0.93 12.69
CA TYR A 50 -2.14 -2.12 12.39
C TYR A 50 -1.27 -3.37 12.36
N GLU A 51 -1.37 -4.19 13.42
CA GLU A 51 -0.82 -5.55 13.42
C GLU A 51 -1.43 -6.35 12.25
N GLY A 52 -0.61 -6.67 11.25
CA GLY A 52 -1.03 -7.45 10.09
C GLY A 52 -1.45 -6.66 8.85
N GLY A 53 -1.21 -5.34 8.81
CA GLY A 53 -1.18 -4.47 7.62
C GLY A 53 -2.20 -4.80 6.51
N SER A 54 -3.25 -3.98 6.35
CA SER A 54 -4.21 -4.15 5.24
C SER A 54 -3.49 -4.24 3.89
N SER A 55 -3.79 -5.29 3.10
CA SER A 55 -3.20 -5.51 1.76
C SER A 55 -3.29 -4.28 0.85
N ASN A 56 -4.38 -3.52 0.96
CA ASN A 56 -4.61 -2.30 0.20
C ASN A 56 -3.55 -1.20 0.47
N VAL A 57 -3.00 -1.15 1.69
CA VAL A 57 -1.98 -0.16 2.08
C VAL A 57 -0.65 -0.46 1.38
N ILE A 58 -0.34 -1.74 1.23
CA ILE A 58 0.91 -2.21 0.62
C ILE A 58 0.94 -1.87 -0.88
N ASP A 59 -0.19 -2.00 -1.58
CA ASP A 59 -0.25 -1.77 -3.02
C ASP A 59 -0.12 -0.29 -3.40
N MET A 60 -0.45 0.62 -2.48
CA MET A 60 -0.34 2.07 -2.68
C MET A 60 1.05 2.63 -2.38
N LEU A 61 1.88 1.91 -1.61
CA LEU A 61 3.18 2.39 -1.16
C LEU A 61 4.16 2.76 -2.30
N PRO A 62 4.29 1.97 -3.39
CA PRO A 62 5.21 2.31 -4.48
C PRO A 62 4.89 3.68 -5.12
N TYR A 63 3.61 4.04 -5.20
CA TYR A 63 3.17 5.31 -5.75
C TYR A 63 3.57 6.50 -4.86
N ALA A 64 3.42 6.36 -3.54
CA ALA A 64 3.84 7.41 -2.60
C ALA A 64 5.36 7.61 -2.61
N ILE A 65 6.14 6.51 -2.65
CA ILE A 65 7.60 6.56 -2.77
C ILE A 65 8.02 7.24 -4.08
N ALA A 66 7.42 6.84 -5.21
CA ALA A 66 7.72 7.42 -6.51
C ALA A 66 7.40 8.92 -6.57
N ALA A 67 6.25 9.34 -6.02
CA ALA A 67 5.87 10.74 -5.92
C ALA A 67 6.92 11.57 -5.17
N ILE A 68 7.41 11.11 -4.02
CA ILE A 68 8.44 11.82 -3.24
C ILE A 68 9.76 11.86 -4.00
N LEU A 69 10.20 10.74 -4.59
CA LEU A 69 11.46 10.66 -5.34
C LEU A 69 11.50 11.61 -6.53
N VAL A 70 10.37 11.87 -7.17
CA VAL A 70 10.26 12.83 -8.29
C VAL A 70 10.09 14.27 -7.79
N LEU A 71 9.16 14.50 -6.84
CA LEU A 71 8.81 15.86 -6.41
C LEU A 71 9.92 16.51 -5.58
N LEU A 72 10.64 15.75 -4.74
CA LEU A 72 11.69 16.28 -3.86
C LEU A 72 12.83 16.97 -4.64
N PRO A 73 13.50 16.34 -5.62
CA PRO A 73 14.58 17.01 -6.35
C PRO A 73 14.06 18.20 -7.15
N VAL A 74 12.87 18.11 -7.76
CA VAL A 74 12.27 19.21 -8.53
C VAL A 74 11.97 20.41 -7.62
N ALA A 75 11.31 20.19 -6.48
CA ALA A 75 11.01 21.23 -5.50
C ALA A 75 12.31 21.90 -4.99
N PHE A 76 13.34 21.10 -4.71
CA PHE A 76 14.62 21.60 -4.20
C PHE A 76 15.36 22.44 -5.23
N VAL A 77 15.43 22.00 -6.49
CA VAL A 77 16.09 22.74 -7.58
C VAL A 77 15.37 24.06 -7.85
N LEU A 78 14.04 24.05 -7.95
CA LEU A 78 13.24 25.27 -8.15
C LEU A 78 13.47 26.27 -7.01
N ASP A 79 13.43 25.79 -5.77
CA ASP A 79 13.63 26.65 -4.60
C ASP A 79 15.07 27.17 -4.51
N PHE A 80 16.06 26.37 -4.89
CA PHE A 80 17.46 26.81 -4.96
C PHE A 80 17.65 27.99 -5.93
N PHE A 81 17.08 27.90 -7.14
CA PHE A 81 17.11 29.00 -8.10
C PHE A 81 16.27 30.19 -7.64
N TYR A 82 15.12 29.94 -7.03
CA TYR A 82 14.22 30.99 -6.55
C TYR A 82 14.84 31.82 -5.44
N ARG A 83 15.42 31.17 -4.42
CA ARG A 83 16.02 31.84 -3.25
C ARG A 83 17.13 32.82 -3.64
N ARG A 84 17.89 32.53 -4.70
CA ARG A 84 18.95 33.42 -5.21
C ARG A 84 18.40 34.70 -5.86
N ARG A 85 17.16 34.66 -6.34
CA ARG A 85 16.49 35.77 -7.04
C ARG A 85 15.29 36.33 -6.27
N GLU A 86 15.12 35.94 -5.00
CA GLU A 86 13.93 36.28 -4.23
C GLU A 86 14.02 37.74 -3.73
N PRO A 87 13.18 38.66 -4.23
CA PRO A 87 13.26 40.07 -3.89
C PRO A 87 12.95 40.30 -2.41
N VAL A 88 13.64 41.27 -1.79
CA VAL A 88 13.46 41.61 -0.37
C VAL A 88 12.07 42.20 -0.11
N LYS A 89 11.55 43.00 -1.06
CA LYS A 89 10.19 43.55 -1.03
C LYS A 89 9.38 42.96 -2.18
N LYS A 90 8.33 42.21 -1.85
CA LYS A 90 7.40 41.64 -2.84
C LYS A 90 6.33 42.68 -3.16
N SER A 91 6.25 43.13 -4.40
CA SER A 91 5.20 44.03 -4.90
C SER A 91 4.61 43.48 -6.20
N GLY A 92 3.41 43.96 -6.56
CA GLY A 92 2.73 43.55 -7.80
C GLY A 92 2.38 42.06 -7.86
N ALA A 93 2.65 41.42 -9.00
CA ALA A 93 2.28 40.03 -9.26
C ALA A 93 2.91 39.02 -8.27
N SER A 94 4.16 39.24 -7.85
CA SER A 94 4.83 38.39 -6.86
C SER A 94 4.11 38.42 -5.50
N ALA A 95 3.57 39.56 -5.09
CA ALA A 95 2.79 39.68 -3.86
C ALA A 95 1.48 38.88 -3.96
N ILE A 96 0.79 38.95 -5.09
CA ILE A 96 -0.46 38.21 -5.34
C ILE A 96 -0.21 36.69 -5.24
N ILE A 97 0.81 36.18 -5.94
CA ILE A 97 1.13 34.74 -5.93
C ILE A 97 1.47 34.24 -4.52
N MET A 98 2.20 35.04 -3.75
CA MET A 98 2.51 34.75 -2.35
C MET A 98 1.24 34.66 -1.51
N VAL A 99 0.34 35.63 -1.64
CA VAL A 99 -0.94 35.63 -0.88
C VAL A 99 -1.78 34.42 -1.23
N ILE A 100 -1.92 34.07 -2.51
CA ILE A 100 -2.71 32.91 -2.95
C ILE A 100 -2.20 31.63 -2.29
N HIS A 101 -0.91 31.33 -2.38
CA HIS A 101 -0.36 30.09 -1.80
C HIS A 101 -0.37 30.13 -0.27
N ALA A 102 -0.11 31.29 0.35
CA ALA A 102 -0.19 31.43 1.80
C ALA A 102 -1.61 31.13 2.30
N VAL A 103 -2.64 31.67 1.64
CA VAL A 103 -4.04 31.40 1.98
C VAL A 103 -4.37 29.93 1.79
N ILE A 104 -3.96 29.32 0.66
CA ILE A 104 -4.20 27.89 0.41
C ILE A 104 -3.57 27.03 1.51
N PHE A 105 -2.28 27.23 1.84
CA PHE A 105 -1.60 26.47 2.88
C PHE A 105 -2.21 26.70 4.27
N ALA A 106 -2.62 27.93 4.59
CA ALA A 106 -3.31 28.23 5.84
C ALA A 106 -4.67 27.51 5.93
N LEU A 107 -5.47 27.54 4.86
CA LEU A 107 -6.77 26.89 4.83
C LEU A 107 -6.65 25.36 4.97
N PHE A 108 -5.73 24.73 4.23
CA PHE A 108 -5.47 23.30 4.40
C PHE A 108 -4.95 22.98 5.80
N GLY A 109 -4.00 23.75 6.32
CA GLY A 109 -3.44 23.57 7.66
C GLY A 109 -4.49 23.67 8.77
N ILE A 110 -5.38 24.67 8.70
CA ILE A 110 -6.51 24.84 9.63
C ILE A 110 -7.52 23.69 9.47
N GLY A 111 -7.85 23.31 8.23
CA GLY A 111 -8.78 22.22 7.94
C GLY A 111 -8.32 20.89 8.53
N VAL A 112 -7.06 20.51 8.32
CA VAL A 112 -6.51 19.26 8.89
C VAL A 112 -6.37 19.31 10.41
N LEU A 113 -6.11 20.49 11.00
CA LEU A 113 -6.10 20.67 12.45
C LEU A 113 -7.49 20.48 13.06
N ILE A 114 -8.52 21.07 12.46
CA ILE A 114 -9.92 20.90 12.88
C ILE A 114 -10.30 19.41 12.80
N ALA A 115 -9.95 18.73 11.69
CA ALA A 115 -10.19 17.29 11.55
C ALA A 115 -9.50 16.47 12.64
N SER A 116 -8.25 16.80 13.01
CA SER A 116 -7.52 16.13 14.10
C SER A 116 -8.25 16.26 15.44
N ILE A 117 -8.76 17.46 15.74
CA ILE A 117 -9.55 17.72 16.95
C ILE A 117 -10.84 16.90 16.93
N PHE A 118 -11.56 16.85 15.81
CA PHE A 118 -12.78 16.06 15.69
C PHE A 118 -12.54 14.55 15.93
N VAL A 119 -11.49 13.98 15.33
CA VAL A 119 -11.13 12.58 15.55
C VAL A 119 -10.80 12.32 17.02
N THR A 120 -10.06 13.24 17.65
CA THR A 120 -9.72 13.16 19.08
C THR A 120 -10.96 13.21 19.97
N LEU A 121 -11.88 14.16 19.73
CA LEU A 121 -13.12 14.27 20.50
C LEU A 121 -13.99 13.02 20.34
N ASN A 122 -14.09 12.47 19.13
CA ASN A 122 -14.83 11.24 18.89
C ASN A 122 -14.23 10.06 19.68
N ALA A 123 -12.90 9.92 19.72
CA ALA A 123 -12.24 8.90 20.52
C ALA A 123 -12.50 9.06 22.03
N VAL A 124 -12.47 10.31 22.53
CA VAL A 124 -12.77 10.62 23.94
C VAL A 124 -14.22 10.27 24.30
N ILE A 125 -15.19 10.60 23.43
CA ILE A 125 -16.60 10.27 23.64
C ILE A 125 -16.82 8.75 23.69
N ASN A 126 -16.12 8.00 22.84
CA ASN A 126 -16.21 6.54 22.81
C ASN A 126 -15.38 5.84 23.90
N GLY A 127 -14.63 6.59 24.71
CA GLY A 127 -13.86 6.08 25.84
C GLY A 127 -12.61 5.27 25.48
N SER A 128 -12.27 5.16 24.19
CA SER A 128 -11.08 4.45 23.70
C SER A 128 -10.65 4.98 22.34
N PHE A 129 -9.35 4.86 22.04
CA PHE A 129 -8.79 5.19 20.74
C PHE A 129 -8.65 3.91 19.92
N SER A 130 -9.30 3.85 18.77
CA SER A 130 -9.03 2.78 17.80
C SER A 130 -7.72 3.05 17.05
N ASP A 131 -7.07 1.99 16.57
CA ASP A 131 -5.82 2.09 15.77
C ASP A 131 -5.95 3.09 14.62
N GLY A 132 -7.08 3.06 13.92
CA GLY A 132 -7.37 4.00 12.82
C GLY A 132 -7.47 5.45 13.29
N GLN A 133 -8.02 5.71 14.47
CA GLN A 133 -8.06 7.05 15.05
C GLN A 133 -6.65 7.52 15.43
N ILE A 134 -5.82 6.65 16.00
CA ILE A 134 -4.44 6.96 16.37
C ILE A 134 -3.64 7.35 15.11
N VAL A 135 -3.69 6.51 14.06
CA VAL A 135 -3.07 6.80 12.76
C VAL A 135 -3.55 8.13 12.20
N ALA A 136 -4.86 8.37 12.21
CA ALA A 136 -5.45 9.59 11.66
C ALA A 136 -4.98 10.84 12.44
N ILE A 137 -4.96 10.79 13.77
CA ILE A 137 -4.53 11.91 14.62
C ILE A 137 -3.07 12.28 14.30
N PHE A 138 -2.15 11.31 14.32
CA PHE A 138 -0.73 11.59 14.04
C PHE A 138 -0.49 12.07 12.60
N THR A 139 -1.21 11.50 11.63
CA THR A 139 -1.14 11.93 10.23
C THR A 139 -1.61 13.38 10.08
N LEU A 140 -2.76 13.72 10.68
CA LEU A 140 -3.34 15.07 10.59
C LEU A 140 -2.50 16.11 11.33
N LEU A 141 -1.94 15.77 12.49
CA LEU A 141 -1.01 16.65 13.21
C LEU A 141 0.28 16.86 12.40
N GLY A 142 0.84 15.80 11.81
CA GLY A 142 1.97 15.89 10.89
C GLY A 142 1.65 16.79 9.70
N ALA A 143 0.47 16.64 9.09
CA ALA A 143 -0.01 17.50 8.02
C ALA A 143 -0.12 18.97 8.44
N THR A 144 -0.68 19.26 9.63
CA THR A 144 -0.76 20.62 10.18
C THR A 144 0.62 21.24 10.28
N LEU A 145 1.61 20.50 10.80
CA LEU A 145 2.99 21.00 10.93
C LEU A 145 3.63 21.28 9.57
N LEU A 146 3.46 20.38 8.60
CA LEU A 146 3.99 20.57 7.24
C LEU A 146 3.37 21.81 6.56
N TYR A 147 2.05 21.97 6.63
CA TYR A 147 1.39 23.15 6.07
C TYR A 147 1.74 24.44 6.81
N ALA A 148 1.89 24.41 8.14
CA ALA A 148 2.32 25.56 8.93
C ALA A 148 3.75 25.99 8.54
N MET A 149 4.66 25.04 8.33
CA MET A 149 6.01 25.33 7.83
C MET A 149 5.99 25.94 6.43
N ALA A 150 5.17 25.41 5.51
CA ALA A 150 5.03 25.95 4.16
C ALA A 150 4.42 27.36 4.16
N PHE A 151 3.41 27.60 5.02
CA PHE A 151 2.82 28.91 5.24
C PHE A 151 3.88 29.92 5.71
N LEU A 152 4.65 29.56 6.74
CA LEU A 152 5.70 30.41 7.29
C LEU A 152 6.79 30.71 6.25
N ARG A 153 7.19 29.70 5.46
CA ARG A 153 8.12 29.84 4.32
C ARG A 153 7.60 30.80 3.26
N THR A 154 6.30 30.77 3.00
CA THR A 154 5.65 31.61 1.97
C THR A 154 5.60 33.07 2.40
N LEU A 155 5.28 33.33 3.68
CA LEU A 155 5.27 34.68 4.25
C LEU A 155 6.65 35.33 4.32
N ARG A 156 7.72 34.54 4.50
CA ARG A 156 9.12 34.98 4.65
C ARG A 156 9.24 36.27 5.49
N PRO A 157 8.97 36.21 6.81
CA PRO A 157 9.13 37.37 7.67
C PRO A 157 10.52 37.97 7.49
N THR A 158 10.60 39.29 7.30
CA THR A 158 11.81 40.03 6.90
C THR A 158 13.01 39.81 7.83
N LYS A 159 12.76 39.43 9.08
CA LYS A 159 13.79 39.15 10.09
C LYS A 159 14.48 37.78 9.92
N LEU A 160 13.95 36.89 9.10
CA LEU A 160 14.45 35.51 8.97
C LEU A 160 14.99 35.22 7.57
N ALA A 161 16.11 35.86 7.20
CA ALA A 161 16.77 35.62 5.91
C ALA A 161 17.15 34.14 5.69
N LYS A 162 17.42 33.40 6.76
CA LYS A 162 17.77 31.96 6.75
C LYS A 162 16.58 31.02 6.72
N LEU A 163 15.35 31.52 6.83
CA LEU A 163 14.14 30.67 6.93
C LEU A 163 13.98 29.75 5.73
N SER A 164 14.25 30.25 4.52
CA SER A 164 14.18 29.43 3.32
C SER A 164 15.16 28.28 3.40
N MET A 165 16.43 28.53 3.72
CA MET A 165 17.46 27.50 3.91
C MET A 165 17.03 26.44 4.92
N ILE A 166 16.60 26.87 6.12
CA ILE A 166 16.17 25.97 7.19
C ILE A 166 14.98 25.11 6.74
N TYR A 167 13.97 25.72 6.11
CA TYR A 167 12.80 25.00 5.59
C TYR A 167 13.19 23.94 4.54
N GLY A 168 14.12 24.27 3.63
CA GLY A 168 14.57 23.31 2.62
C GLY A 168 15.29 22.11 3.24
N ILE A 169 16.14 22.35 4.24
CA ILE A 169 16.86 21.30 4.95
C ILE A 169 15.89 20.46 5.80
N SER A 170 14.97 21.10 6.52
CA SER A 170 13.99 20.37 7.35
C SER A 170 13.11 19.46 6.51
N MET A 171 12.59 19.96 5.38
CA MET A 171 11.79 19.16 4.46
C MET A 171 12.59 18.02 3.83
N LEU A 172 13.86 18.24 3.51
CA LEU A 172 14.76 17.18 3.02
C LEU A 172 14.92 16.08 4.07
N VAL A 173 15.20 16.44 5.33
CA VAL A 173 15.35 15.48 6.43
C VAL A 173 14.06 14.69 6.67
N ILE A 174 12.90 15.37 6.69
CA ILE A 174 11.61 14.71 6.86
C ILE A 174 11.34 13.75 5.69
N SER A 175 11.57 14.18 4.46
CA SER A 175 11.32 13.36 3.27
C SER A 175 12.21 12.11 3.26
N VAL A 176 13.51 12.27 3.51
CA VAL A 176 14.46 11.15 3.58
C VAL A 176 14.12 10.22 4.75
N GLY A 177 13.77 10.76 5.91
CA GLY A 177 13.36 9.97 7.08
C GLY A 177 12.12 9.11 6.79
N LEU A 178 11.09 9.70 6.17
CA LEU A 178 9.88 8.96 5.78
C LEU A 178 10.15 7.92 4.68
N LEU A 179 11.02 8.22 3.72
CA LEU A 179 11.44 7.24 2.71
C LEU A 179 12.13 6.04 3.35
N ILE A 180 13.07 6.27 4.27
CA ILE A 180 13.76 5.19 4.99
C ILE A 180 12.75 4.37 5.79
N MET A 181 11.87 5.02 6.56
CA MET A 181 10.84 4.32 7.34
C MET A 181 9.88 3.51 6.45
N GLY A 182 9.49 4.04 5.29
CA GLY A 182 8.66 3.33 4.33
C GLY A 182 9.33 2.12 3.68
N ILE A 183 10.63 2.23 3.40
CA ILE A 183 11.41 1.14 2.81
C ILE A 183 11.63 0.03 3.86
N VAL A 184 12.05 0.41 5.07
CA VAL A 184 12.40 -0.55 6.14
C VAL A 184 11.15 -1.23 6.73
N GLY A 185 10.01 -0.53 6.80
CA GLY A 185 8.77 -1.09 7.34
C GLY A 185 7.91 -1.77 6.27
N PRO A 186 6.94 -1.06 5.67
CA PRO A 186 5.92 -1.67 4.83
C PRO A 186 6.47 -2.28 3.54
N LEU A 187 7.51 -1.70 2.92
CA LEU A 187 8.08 -2.27 1.70
C LEU A 187 8.83 -3.58 1.97
N ALA A 188 9.66 -3.64 3.01
CA ALA A 188 10.35 -4.86 3.40
C ALA A 188 9.35 -5.99 3.74
N SER A 189 8.30 -5.66 4.51
CA SER A 189 7.20 -6.59 4.82
C SER A 189 6.47 -7.06 3.55
N SER A 190 6.21 -6.14 2.62
CA SER A 190 5.57 -6.46 1.33
C SER A 190 6.40 -7.42 0.48
N ILE A 191 7.71 -7.20 0.42
CA ILE A 191 8.64 -8.08 -0.32
C ILE A 191 8.69 -9.45 0.34
N GLN A 192 8.73 -9.49 1.67
CA GLN A 192 8.75 -10.75 2.42
C GLN A 192 7.47 -11.56 2.19
N THR A 193 6.30 -10.92 2.14
CA THR A 193 4.99 -11.56 1.98
C THR A 193 4.53 -11.67 0.52
N ARG A 194 5.39 -11.34 -0.45
CA ARG A 194 5.01 -11.35 -1.88
C ARG A 194 4.59 -12.74 -2.33
N ASP A 195 5.33 -13.75 -1.92
CA ASP A 195 5.05 -15.13 -2.32
C ASP A 195 3.79 -15.65 -1.61
N ASP A 196 3.61 -15.30 -0.33
CA ASP A 196 2.38 -15.59 0.43
C ASP A 196 1.14 -15.05 -0.28
N ARG A 197 1.14 -13.78 -0.72
CA ARG A 197 0.02 -13.20 -1.48
C ARG A 197 -0.24 -13.92 -2.81
N ARG A 198 0.81 -14.37 -3.50
CA ARG A 198 0.64 -15.14 -4.74
C ARG A 198 0.01 -16.50 -4.45
N ILE A 199 0.46 -17.17 -3.40
CA ILE A 199 -0.12 -18.44 -2.95
C ILE A 199 -1.59 -18.22 -2.60
N GLU A 200 -1.91 -17.19 -1.82
CA GLU A 200 -3.29 -16.87 -1.45
C GLU A 200 -4.20 -16.62 -2.67
N ASN A 201 -3.71 -15.89 -3.66
CA ASN A 201 -4.51 -15.50 -4.82
C ASN A 201 -4.70 -16.64 -5.82
N TYR A 202 -3.72 -17.54 -5.99
CA TYR A 202 -3.69 -18.48 -7.12
C TYR A 202 -3.71 -19.97 -6.72
N LEU A 203 -3.56 -20.32 -5.44
CA LEU A 203 -3.59 -21.73 -5.01
C LEU A 203 -4.93 -22.42 -5.30
N SER A 204 -6.04 -21.68 -5.21
CA SER A 204 -7.36 -22.19 -5.59
C SER A 204 -7.48 -22.47 -7.09
N SER A 205 -6.86 -21.65 -7.95
CA SER A 205 -6.81 -21.88 -9.40
C SER A 205 -5.95 -23.10 -9.74
N VAL A 206 -4.81 -23.29 -9.05
CA VAL A 206 -4.01 -24.53 -9.17
C VAL A 206 -4.86 -25.77 -8.86
N ASN A 207 -5.65 -25.72 -7.77
CA ASN A 207 -6.55 -26.81 -7.42
C ASN A 207 -7.64 -27.07 -8.49
N ALA A 208 -8.25 -26.01 -9.03
CA ALA A 208 -9.26 -26.13 -10.08
C ALA A 208 -8.70 -26.73 -11.39
N ASP A 209 -7.46 -26.36 -11.76
CA ASP A 209 -6.79 -26.91 -12.94
C ASP A 209 -6.42 -28.39 -12.73
N ILE A 210 -6.02 -28.81 -11.52
CA ILE A 210 -5.82 -30.23 -11.17
C ILE A 210 -7.13 -31.02 -11.27
N GLN A 211 -8.24 -30.49 -10.74
CA GLN A 211 -9.55 -31.13 -10.84
C GLN A 211 -9.96 -31.32 -12.30
N THR A 212 -9.71 -30.31 -13.14
CA THR A 212 -9.95 -30.37 -14.58
C THR A 212 -9.10 -31.46 -15.23
N TYR A 213 -7.81 -31.54 -14.90
CA TYR A 213 -6.92 -32.59 -15.40
C TYR A 213 -7.44 -33.99 -15.05
N VAL A 214 -7.83 -34.21 -13.80
CA VAL A 214 -8.38 -35.51 -13.34
C VAL A 214 -9.67 -35.85 -14.07
N GLN A 215 -10.54 -34.86 -14.27
CA GLN A 215 -11.78 -35.05 -15.00
C GLN A 215 -11.53 -35.44 -16.47
N ASP A 216 -10.52 -34.88 -17.11
CA ASP A 216 -10.19 -35.12 -18.52
C ASP A 216 -9.39 -36.42 -18.76
N ASN A 217 -8.51 -36.79 -17.82
CA ASN A 217 -7.58 -37.91 -17.99
C ASN A 217 -7.94 -39.17 -17.19
N ASN A 218 -8.91 -39.09 -16.27
CA ASN A 218 -9.30 -40.18 -15.36
C ASN A 218 -8.12 -40.71 -14.52
N GLU A 219 -7.13 -39.87 -14.27
CA GLU A 219 -5.99 -40.17 -13.40
C GLU A 219 -5.48 -38.89 -12.74
N ALA A 220 -4.89 -39.04 -11.55
CA ALA A 220 -4.19 -37.95 -10.88
C ALA A 220 -2.90 -37.60 -11.66
N PRO A 221 -2.54 -36.32 -11.79
CA PRO A 221 -1.28 -35.94 -12.41
C PRO A 221 -0.12 -36.54 -11.59
N THR A 222 0.95 -36.98 -12.25
CA THR A 222 2.13 -37.50 -11.55
C THR A 222 2.92 -36.35 -10.92
N SER A 223 2.89 -35.19 -11.58
CA SER A 223 3.51 -33.95 -11.12
C SER A 223 2.69 -32.73 -11.57
N LEU A 224 2.92 -31.57 -10.95
CA LEU A 224 2.31 -30.31 -11.41
C LEU A 224 2.75 -29.91 -12.83
N GLY A 225 3.80 -30.53 -13.38
CA GLY A 225 4.23 -30.30 -14.76
C GLY A 225 3.29 -30.90 -15.81
N ASP A 226 2.45 -31.87 -15.43
CA ASP A 226 1.49 -32.53 -16.32
C ASP A 226 0.21 -31.69 -16.51
N VAL A 227 -0.05 -30.77 -15.58
CA VAL A 227 -1.25 -29.94 -15.55
C VAL A 227 -1.05 -28.66 -16.37
N ARG A 228 -2.02 -28.35 -17.23
CA ARG A 228 -2.05 -27.08 -17.96
C ARG A 228 -2.80 -26.04 -17.13
N PHE A 229 -2.08 -25.05 -16.64
CA PHE A 229 -2.67 -23.97 -15.86
C PHE A 229 -3.33 -22.93 -16.74
N SER A 230 -4.57 -22.56 -16.40
CA SER A 230 -5.37 -21.58 -17.15
C SER A 230 -4.93 -20.14 -16.85
N GLU A 231 -4.48 -19.88 -15.63
CA GLU A 231 -4.00 -18.57 -15.18
C GLU A 231 -2.47 -18.48 -15.12
N GLU A 232 -1.91 -17.36 -15.56
CA GLU A 232 -0.46 -17.09 -15.49
C GLU A 232 0.05 -17.11 -14.04
N GLY A 233 -0.78 -16.65 -13.08
CA GLY A 233 -0.43 -16.65 -11.66
C GLY A 233 -0.27 -18.06 -11.09
N ALA A 234 -1.16 -18.98 -11.44
CA ALA A 234 -1.09 -20.40 -11.06
C ALA A 234 0.15 -21.08 -11.67
N GLN A 235 0.41 -20.83 -12.96
CA GLN A 235 1.62 -21.31 -13.62
C GLN A 235 2.89 -20.80 -12.93
N ALA A 236 2.91 -19.53 -12.54
CA ALA A 236 4.05 -18.91 -11.89
C ALA A 236 4.29 -19.49 -10.47
N LEU A 237 3.24 -19.92 -9.75
CA LEU A 237 3.41 -20.62 -8.47
C LEU A 237 4.18 -21.94 -8.63
N VAL A 238 3.83 -22.72 -9.65
CA VAL A 238 4.49 -24.01 -9.93
C VAL A 238 5.91 -23.81 -10.44
N LYS A 239 6.10 -22.84 -11.35
CA LYS A 239 7.42 -22.53 -11.92
C LYS A 239 8.42 -22.07 -10.86
N ASP A 240 7.96 -21.32 -9.88
CA ASP A 240 8.80 -20.78 -8.80
C ASP A 240 8.91 -21.74 -7.60
N ASP A 241 8.40 -22.97 -7.72
CA ASP A 241 8.40 -24.01 -6.67
C ASP A 241 7.77 -23.55 -5.34
N LEU A 242 6.72 -22.73 -5.44
CA LEU A 242 5.97 -22.22 -4.28
C LEU A 242 4.89 -23.19 -3.80
N VAL A 243 4.59 -24.23 -4.57
CA VAL A 243 3.59 -25.26 -4.29
C VAL A 243 4.16 -26.63 -4.58
N THR A 244 4.12 -27.52 -3.58
CA THR A 244 4.49 -28.92 -3.72
C THR A 244 3.24 -29.78 -3.79
N TYR A 245 3.21 -30.69 -4.77
CA TYR A 245 2.13 -31.65 -4.94
C TYR A 245 2.54 -33.04 -4.44
N LYS A 246 1.67 -33.69 -3.66
CA LYS A 246 1.82 -35.09 -3.24
C LYS A 246 0.53 -35.83 -3.57
N SER A 247 0.61 -36.84 -4.44
CA SER A 247 -0.54 -37.71 -4.75
C SER A 247 -0.46 -38.99 -3.95
N ASP A 248 -1.59 -39.40 -3.37
CA ASP A 248 -1.75 -40.78 -2.93
C ASP A 248 -2.14 -41.64 -4.13
N ARG A 249 -1.32 -42.65 -4.42
CA ARG A 249 -1.23 -43.34 -5.72
C ARG A 249 -2.40 -44.27 -6.08
N ALA A 250 -3.57 -44.15 -5.44
CA ALA A 250 -4.72 -44.95 -5.80
C ALA A 250 -6.01 -44.14 -5.72
N GLY A 251 -6.71 -44.04 -6.85
CA GLY A 251 -8.09 -43.57 -6.86
C GLY A 251 -8.98 -44.55 -6.10
N VAL A 252 -9.88 -44.04 -5.25
CA VAL A 252 -10.88 -44.84 -4.55
C VAL A 252 -12.20 -44.67 -5.28
N SER A 253 -12.77 -45.76 -5.79
CA SER A 253 -14.11 -45.72 -6.38
C SER A 253 -15.17 -45.58 -5.28
N ASP A 254 -16.08 -44.63 -5.43
CA ASP A 254 -17.23 -44.48 -4.54
C ASP A 254 -18.39 -45.40 -4.95
N SER A 255 -19.46 -45.43 -4.14
CA SER A 255 -20.67 -46.23 -4.39
C SER A 255 -21.43 -45.82 -5.66
N TYR A 256 -21.12 -44.68 -6.25
CA TYR A 256 -21.74 -44.16 -7.47
C TYR A 256 -20.87 -44.41 -8.72
N GLY A 257 -19.73 -45.09 -8.56
CA GLY A 257 -18.77 -45.35 -9.63
C GLY A 257 -17.88 -44.16 -9.99
N ASN A 258 -17.89 -43.08 -9.20
CA ASN A 258 -16.93 -42.00 -9.37
C ASN A 258 -15.58 -42.44 -8.82
N THR A 259 -14.50 -42.01 -9.47
CA THR A 259 -13.15 -42.26 -8.95
C THR A 259 -12.65 -41.03 -8.22
N LEU A 260 -12.40 -41.17 -6.91
CA LEU A 260 -11.90 -40.12 -6.03
C LEU A 260 -10.38 -40.20 -5.95
N HIS A 261 -9.70 -39.12 -6.33
CA HIS A 261 -8.25 -39.00 -6.25
C HIS A 261 -7.89 -38.02 -5.12
N ASN A 262 -7.28 -38.53 -4.07
CA ASN A 262 -6.80 -37.72 -2.96
C ASN A 262 -5.37 -37.22 -3.24
N TYR A 263 -5.13 -35.95 -2.93
CA TYR A 263 -3.81 -35.34 -3.06
C TYR A 263 -3.63 -34.22 -2.04
N GLN A 264 -2.38 -33.82 -1.84
CA GLN A 264 -2.01 -32.70 -1.00
C GLN A 264 -1.32 -31.62 -1.81
N LEU A 265 -1.71 -30.37 -1.55
CA LEU A 265 -0.95 -29.19 -1.95
C LEU A 265 -0.28 -28.61 -0.72
N CYS A 266 1.04 -28.67 -0.65
CA CYS A 266 1.83 -28.09 0.43
C CYS A 266 2.46 -26.77 -0.04
N VAL A 267 2.35 -25.74 0.80
CA VAL A 267 2.90 -24.41 0.55
C VAL A 267 3.60 -23.92 1.81
N THR A 268 4.58 -23.04 1.68
CA THR A 268 5.27 -22.44 2.84
C THR A 268 4.97 -20.96 2.93
N TYR A 269 4.25 -20.55 3.98
CA TYR A 269 3.95 -19.15 4.25
C TYR A 269 5.04 -18.51 5.13
N LYS A 270 5.51 -17.32 4.73
CA LYS A 270 6.51 -16.55 5.47
C LYS A 270 5.91 -15.76 6.62
N ALA A 271 4.64 -15.37 6.53
CA ALA A 271 3.88 -14.70 7.57
C ALA A 271 2.66 -15.54 8.01
N GLN A 272 2.19 -15.28 9.22
CA GLN A 272 0.90 -15.80 9.70
C GLN A 272 -0.21 -14.85 9.26
N LYS A 273 -1.38 -15.42 8.95
CA LYS A 273 -2.60 -14.66 8.66
C LYS A 273 -3.77 -15.18 9.50
N GLY A 274 -4.37 -14.28 10.29
CA GLY A 274 -5.49 -14.58 11.19
C GLY A 274 -5.07 -15.09 12.58
N ASP A 275 -6.00 -15.00 13.53
CA ASP A 275 -5.78 -15.45 14.91
C ASP A 275 -5.76 -16.98 15.02
N ASN A 276 -4.77 -17.51 15.75
CA ASN A 276 -4.59 -18.94 16.00
C ASN A 276 -5.79 -19.58 16.71
N ASP A 277 -6.59 -18.80 17.42
CA ASP A 277 -7.73 -19.29 18.20
C ASP A 277 -8.83 -19.92 17.33
N ASN A 278 -8.93 -19.53 16.05
CA ASN A 278 -9.85 -20.14 15.09
C ASN A 278 -9.22 -21.19 14.16
N LEU A 279 -7.90 -21.38 14.20
CA LEU A 279 -7.23 -22.44 13.42
C LEU A 279 -7.46 -23.81 14.07
N ASN A 280 -7.49 -23.88 15.41
CA ASN A 280 -7.78 -25.11 16.15
C ASN A 280 -9.24 -25.59 16.03
N SER A 281 -10.19 -24.70 15.75
CA SER A 281 -11.60 -25.07 15.56
C SER A 281 -11.92 -25.54 14.12
N ARG A 282 -11.04 -25.30 13.15
CA ARG A 282 -11.22 -25.74 11.74
C ARG A 282 -10.32 -26.89 11.29
N GLY A 283 -9.24 -27.18 12.03
CA GLY A 283 -8.28 -28.24 11.70
C GLY A 283 -8.43 -29.54 12.50
N ARG A 284 -9.46 -29.65 13.36
CA ARG A 284 -9.60 -30.80 14.27
C ARG A 284 -11.01 -31.41 14.31
N THR A 285 -11.76 -31.31 13.21
CA THR A 285 -12.74 -32.36 12.93
C THR A 285 -11.93 -33.58 12.52
N ASN A 286 -11.88 -34.60 13.38
CA ASN A 286 -11.35 -35.93 13.08
C ASN A 286 -12.16 -36.67 12.00
N ASP A 287 -12.78 -35.93 11.07
CA ASP A 287 -13.41 -36.46 9.89
C ASP A 287 -12.35 -36.34 8.78
N ASP A 288 -11.90 -37.48 8.27
CA ASP A 288 -11.03 -37.69 7.11
C ASP A 288 -11.63 -37.13 5.78
N GLN A 289 -12.43 -36.07 5.85
CA GLN A 289 -13.06 -35.45 4.70
C GLN A 289 -12.08 -34.48 4.03
N SER A 290 -11.34 -35.02 3.07
CA SER A 290 -10.64 -34.25 2.03
C SER A 290 -11.58 -33.18 1.44
N LYS A 291 -11.10 -31.93 1.33
CA LYS A 291 -11.92 -30.80 0.88
C LYS A 291 -11.86 -30.65 -0.64
N LEU A 292 -12.96 -30.17 -1.24
CA LEU A 292 -13.03 -29.82 -2.66
C LEU A 292 -12.41 -28.46 -3.00
N TYR A 293 -12.13 -27.63 -1.98
CA TYR A 293 -11.66 -26.27 -2.15
C TYR A 293 -10.61 -25.90 -1.10
N VAL A 294 -9.71 -25.01 -1.50
CA VAL A 294 -8.66 -24.45 -0.64
C VAL A 294 -9.24 -23.31 0.18
N ILE A 295 -9.04 -23.34 1.50
CA ILE A 295 -9.35 -22.22 2.41
C ILE A 295 -8.02 -21.64 2.90
N ASN A 296 -7.57 -20.57 2.28
CA ASN A 296 -6.29 -19.91 2.60
C ASN A 296 -6.48 -18.53 3.26
N ASN A 297 -7.70 -18.18 3.67
CA ASN A 297 -8.00 -16.90 4.31
C ASN A 297 -7.32 -16.75 5.69
N THR A 298 -6.93 -17.87 6.31
CA THR A 298 -6.20 -17.95 7.58
C THR A 298 -5.19 -19.09 7.52
N HIS A 299 -3.93 -18.83 7.88
CA HIS A 299 -2.88 -19.86 7.93
C HIS A 299 -1.79 -19.49 8.94
N PRO A 300 -1.14 -20.49 9.57
CA PRO A 300 0.06 -20.25 10.35
C PRO A 300 1.24 -19.89 9.43
N LYS A 301 2.30 -19.37 10.04
CA LYS A 301 3.62 -19.28 9.39
C LYS A 301 4.24 -20.68 9.30
N GLY A 302 4.86 -21.00 8.17
CA GLY A 302 5.52 -22.29 7.93
C GLY A 302 4.85 -23.11 6.84
N GLU A 303 5.19 -24.39 6.77
CA GLU A 303 4.60 -25.33 5.81
C GLU A 303 3.15 -25.66 6.20
N VAL A 304 2.24 -25.55 5.24
CA VAL A 304 0.83 -25.89 5.35
C VAL A 304 0.47 -26.78 4.17
N CYS A 305 -0.02 -27.97 4.48
CA CYS A 305 -0.53 -28.91 3.47
C CYS A 305 -2.07 -28.91 3.50
N TYR A 306 -2.66 -28.80 2.32
CA TYR A 306 -4.10 -28.88 2.11
C TYR A 306 -4.45 -30.27 1.57
N ASP A 307 -5.18 -31.06 2.34
CA ASP A 307 -5.77 -32.33 1.91
C ASP A 307 -6.97 -32.07 1.01
N LEU A 308 -6.82 -32.43 -0.26
CA LEU A 308 -7.76 -32.12 -1.33
C LEU A 308 -8.16 -33.38 -2.08
N GLN A 309 -9.30 -33.27 -2.76
CA GLN A 309 -9.85 -34.36 -3.56
C GLN A 309 -10.30 -33.84 -4.92
N ALA A 310 -10.02 -34.64 -5.95
CA ALA A 310 -10.56 -34.48 -7.28
C ALA A 310 -11.40 -35.72 -7.63
N THR A 311 -12.53 -35.48 -8.28
CA THR A 311 -13.48 -36.54 -8.63
C THR A 311 -13.55 -36.65 -10.14
N HIS A 312 -13.36 -37.86 -10.66
CA HIS A 312 -13.69 -38.17 -12.05
C HIS A 312 -15.12 -38.73 -12.13
N TYR A 313 -15.97 -38.05 -12.90
CA TYR A 313 -17.33 -38.52 -13.20
C TYR A 313 -17.34 -39.31 -14.52
N PRO A 314 -17.62 -40.63 -14.51
CA PRO A 314 -17.72 -41.41 -15.73
C PRO A 314 -18.90 -40.93 -16.58
N ARG A 315 -18.64 -40.55 -17.84
CA ARG A 315 -19.67 -40.03 -18.78
C ARG A 315 -20.84 -41.00 -19.02
N GLU A 316 -20.66 -42.29 -18.75
CA GLU A 316 -21.68 -43.30 -19.00
C GLU A 316 -22.82 -43.27 -17.99
N ALA A 317 -22.58 -42.80 -16.75
CA ALA A 317 -23.59 -42.74 -15.70
C ALA A 317 -24.74 -41.75 -16.02
N PHE A 318 -24.52 -40.77 -16.90
CA PHE A 318 -25.54 -39.78 -17.23
C PHE A 318 -26.49 -40.21 -18.36
N LYS A 319 -26.15 -41.25 -19.13
CA LYS A 319 -26.97 -41.71 -20.25
C LYS A 319 -28.14 -42.60 -19.83
N SER A 320 -28.08 -43.27 -18.69
CA SER A 320 -29.16 -44.18 -18.22
C SER A 320 -30.38 -43.41 -17.70
N ASP A 321 -30.18 -42.33 -16.96
CA ASP A 321 -31.28 -41.66 -16.25
C ASP A 321 -32.11 -40.75 -17.18
N LEU A 322 -31.49 -40.23 -18.24
CA LEU A 322 -32.18 -39.42 -19.25
C LEU A 322 -33.07 -40.25 -20.20
N PHE A 323 -32.87 -41.57 -20.26
CA PHE A 323 -33.69 -42.47 -21.08
C PHE A 323 -34.94 -42.98 -20.37
N ASP A 324 -34.97 -42.98 -19.03
CA ASP A 324 -36.09 -43.52 -18.24
C ASP A 324 -37.21 -42.48 -17.99
N LEU A 325 -36.93 -41.18 -18.18
CA LEU A 325 -37.93 -40.10 -18.09
C LEU A 325 -38.72 -39.86 -19.39
N ARG A 326 -38.54 -40.71 -20.41
CA ARG A 326 -39.17 -40.57 -21.74
C ARG A 326 -40.18 -41.66 -22.08
N ASN A 327 -40.51 -42.56 -21.14
CA ASN A 327 -41.61 -43.53 -21.22
C ASN A 327 -42.61 -43.28 -20.08
#